data_AF-A0A1C6HU42-F1
#
_entry.id   AF-A0A1C6HU42-F1
#
_cell.length_a   1.000
_cell.length_b   1.000
_cell.length_c   1.000
_cell.angle_alpha   90.00
_cell.angle_beta   90.00
_cell.angle_gamma   90.00
#
_symmetry.space_group_name_H-M   'P 1'
#
loop_
_entity.id
_entity.type
_entity.pdbx_description
1 polymer ?
#
loop_
_entity_poly.entity_id
_entity_poly.type
_entity_poly.pdbx_seq_one_letter_code
_entity_poly.pdbx_strand_id
1 'polypeptide(L)'
;MSKLIDIYLEAVFFVVSIILWLYVLLISSDIPVNISKNEFIISIISLLLFGLFYRFYVRKSKREVIGVPLLIPLAFWLLSMVDAIKYNYQIYNTIISIIGFTITGYCIGLSIHRLLTKKHTV
;
A
#
# COMPACT_ATOMS: atom_id res chain seq x y z
N MET A 1 -9.52 -19.90 4.94
CA MET A 1 -8.47 -20.20 3.93
C MET A 1 -7.47 -21.19 4.50
N SER A 2 -6.77 -21.97 3.68
CA SER A 2 -5.64 -22.79 4.16
C SER A 2 -4.42 -21.89 4.42
N LYS A 3 -3.47 -22.33 5.26
CA LYS A 3 -2.25 -21.56 5.55
C LYS A 3 -1.43 -21.26 4.28
N LEU A 4 -1.41 -22.18 3.32
CA LEU A 4 -0.71 -22.00 2.04
C LEU A 4 -1.36 -20.90 1.18
N ILE A 5 -2.70 -20.86 1.11
CA ILE A 5 -3.43 -19.81 0.40
C ILE A 5 -3.14 -18.44 1.03
N ASP A 6 -3.05 -18.37 2.36
CA ASP A 6 -2.74 -17.12 3.05
C ASP A 6 -1.35 -16.59 2.68
N ILE A 7 -0.33 -17.46 2.63
CA ILE A 7 1.05 -17.11 2.23
C ILE A 7 1.08 -16.63 0.78
N TYR A 8 0.41 -17.35 -0.12
CA TYR A 8 0.33 -16.97 -1.52
C TYR A 8 -0.34 -15.60 -1.70
N LEU A 9 -1.48 -15.37 -1.07
CA LEU A 9 -2.17 -14.08 -1.13
C LEU A 9 -1.33 -12.95 -0.53
N GLU A 10 -0.62 -13.20 0.57
CA GLU A 10 0.28 -12.21 1.18
C GLU A 10 1.40 -11.81 0.22
N ALA A 11 2.00 -12.78 -0.48
CA ALA A 11 2.99 -12.52 -1.53
C ALA A 11 2.39 -11.72 -2.69
N VAL A 12 1.16 -12.04 -3.12
CA VAL A 12 0.45 -11.26 -4.16
C VAL A 12 0.24 -9.82 -3.71
N PHE A 13 -0.24 -9.58 -2.48
CA PHE A 13 -0.42 -8.22 -1.96
C PHE A 13 0.90 -7.47 -1.84
N PHE A 14 1.97 -8.14 -1.44
CA PHE A 14 3.31 -7.54 -1.42
C PHE A 14 3.74 -7.09 -2.81
N VAL A 15 3.67 -7.98 -3.81
CA VAL A 15 4.05 -7.68 -5.19
C VAL A 15 3.20 -6.55 -5.77
N VAL A 16 1.89 -6.60 -5.58
CA VAL A 16 0.98 -5.53 -6.05
C VAL A 16 1.32 -4.19 -5.39
N SER A 17 1.64 -4.17 -4.10
CA SER A 17 2.02 -2.94 -3.40
C SER A 17 3.31 -2.33 -3.98
N ILE A 18 4.30 -3.16 -4.29
CA ILE A 18 5.52 -2.72 -4.97
C ILE A 18 5.23 -2.19 -6.38
N ILE A 19 4.38 -2.88 -7.15
CA ILE A 19 3.99 -2.43 -8.50
C ILE A 19 3.30 -1.05 -8.45
N LEU A 20 2.39 -0.84 -7.50
CA LEU A 20 1.70 0.44 -7.34
C LEU A 20 2.68 1.57 -7.01
N TRP A 21 3.65 1.31 -6.13
CA TRP A 21 4.70 2.28 -5.82
C TRP A 21 5.60 2.57 -7.02
N LEU A 22 6.08 1.53 -7.72
CA LEU A 22 6.90 1.67 -8.92
C LEU A 22 6.18 2.44 -10.03
N TYR A 23 4.89 2.18 -10.24
CA TYR A 23 4.10 2.90 -11.23
C TYR A 23 4.09 4.40 -10.94
N VAL A 24 3.86 4.80 -9.69
CA VAL A 24 3.85 6.21 -9.28
C VAL A 24 5.24 6.83 -9.43
N LEU A 25 6.29 6.09 -9.10
CA LEU A 25 7.67 6.52 -9.31
C LEU A 25 7.95 6.79 -10.80
N LEU A 26 7.50 5.92 -11.70
CA LEU A 26 7.72 6.07 -13.15
C LEU A 26 6.96 7.26 -13.74
N ILE A 27 5.68 7.43 -13.40
CA ILE A 27 4.89 8.56 -13.93
C ILE A 27 5.32 9.91 -13.33
N SER A 28 6.07 9.90 -12.22
CA SER A 28 6.60 11.11 -11.59
C SER A 28 8.06 11.41 -11.97
N SER A 29 8.78 10.47 -12.59
CA SER A 29 10.21 10.63 -12.92
C SER A 29 10.48 11.48 -14.16
N ASP A 30 9.48 11.67 -15.02
CA ASP A 30 9.67 12.43 -16.27
C ASP A 30 9.63 13.94 -16.03
N ILE A 31 10.78 14.60 -16.21
CA ILE A 31 10.86 16.07 -16.27
C ILE A 31 10.89 16.46 -17.76
N PRO A 32 9.96 17.30 -18.28
CA PRO A 32 8.98 18.13 -17.57
C PRO A 32 7.54 17.59 -17.66
N VAL A 33 7.33 16.28 -17.70
CA VAL A 33 5.99 15.69 -17.85
C VAL A 33 5.29 15.70 -16.50
N ASN A 34 4.34 16.61 -16.33
CA ASN A 34 3.40 16.56 -15.22
C ASN A 34 2.53 15.31 -15.32
N ILE A 35 2.34 14.61 -14.20
CA ILE A 35 1.35 13.53 -14.08
C ILE A 35 0.01 14.01 -14.64
N SER A 36 -0.55 13.26 -15.58
CA SER A 36 -1.85 13.58 -16.16
C SER A 36 -2.98 13.33 -15.15
N LYS A 37 -4.10 14.03 -15.33
CA LYS A 37 -5.29 13.82 -14.49
C LYS A 37 -5.77 12.36 -14.52
N ASN A 38 -5.63 11.68 -15.65
CA ASN A 38 -6.05 10.28 -15.79
C ASN A 38 -5.14 9.33 -14.99
N GLU A 39 -3.82 9.50 -15.10
CA GLU A 39 -2.85 8.71 -14.32
C GLU A 39 -3.02 8.95 -12.81
N PHE A 40 -3.31 10.18 -12.42
CA PHE A 40 -3.66 10.52 -11.05
C PHE A 40 -4.90 9.75 -10.57
N ILE A 41 -6.01 9.83 -11.31
CA ILE A 41 -7.26 9.14 -10.96
C ILE A 41 -7.06 7.61 -10.87
N ILE A 42 -6.36 7.03 -11.84
CA ILE A 42 -6.06 5.59 -11.87
C ILE A 42 -5.23 5.19 -10.65
N SER A 43 -4.22 5.98 -10.28
CA SER A 43 -3.37 5.72 -9.11
C SER A 43 -4.18 5.72 -7.82
N ILE A 44 -5.05 6.71 -7.63
CA ILE A 44 -5.91 6.80 -6.44
C ILE A 44 -6.89 5.63 -6.38
N ILE A 45 -7.59 5.31 -7.47
CA ILE A 45 -8.54 4.20 -7.51
C ILE A 45 -7.83 2.87 -7.20
N SER A 46 -6.67 2.63 -7.80
CA SER A 46 -5.88 1.42 -7.57
C SER A 46 -5.42 1.28 -6.11
N LEU A 47 -4.98 2.36 -5.47
CA LEU A 47 -4.62 2.37 -4.05
C LEU A 47 -5.83 2.08 -3.16
N LEU A 48 -6.98 2.70 -3.43
CA LEU A 48 -8.20 2.45 -2.67
C LEU A 48 -8.68 1.00 -2.81
N LEU A 49 -8.66 0.45 -4.03
CA LEU A 49 -9.00 -0.95 -4.29
C LEU A 49 -8.03 -1.90 -3.59
N PHE A 50 -6.73 -1.59 -3.61
CA PHE A 50 -5.72 -2.36 -2.87
C PHE A 50 -6.06 -2.44 -1.38
N GLY A 51 -6.33 -1.30 -0.73
CA GLY A 51 -6.72 -1.26 0.67
C GLY A 51 -8.01 -2.03 0.96
N LEU A 52 -9.00 -1.91 0.08
CA LEU A 52 -10.28 -2.61 0.18
C LEU A 52 -10.10 -4.14 0.09
N PHE A 53 -9.37 -4.63 -0.91
CA PHE A 53 -9.12 -6.06 -1.06
C PHE A 53 -8.27 -6.62 0.07
N TYR A 54 -7.27 -5.86 0.53
CA TYR A 54 -6.46 -6.26 1.68
C TYR A 54 -7.31 -6.42 2.95
N ARG A 55 -8.25 -5.52 3.19
CA ARG A 55 -9.21 -5.63 4.32
C ARG A 55 -10.01 -6.93 4.26
N PHE A 56 -10.49 -7.33 3.08
CA PHE A 56 -11.22 -8.60 2.92
C PHE A 56 -10.32 -9.81 3.17
N TYR A 57 -9.06 -9.76 2.72
CA TYR A 57 -8.06 -10.79 2.97
C TYR A 57 -7.78 -10.96 4.47
N VAL A 58 -7.47 -9.87 5.18
CA VAL A 58 -7.17 -9.87 6.63
C VAL A 58 -8.28 -10.57 7.40
N ARG A 59 -9.55 -10.28 7.09
CA ARG A 59 -10.71 -10.89 7.76
C ARG A 59 -10.83 -12.40 7.55
N LYS A 60 -10.45 -12.91 6.37
CA LYS A 60 -10.65 -14.33 5.98
C LYS A 60 -9.41 -15.21 6.22
N SER A 61 -8.26 -14.59 6.46
CA SER A 61 -7.02 -15.30 6.74
C SER A 61 -7.16 -16.17 8.01
N LYS A 62 -6.49 -17.32 8.06
CA LYS A 62 -6.32 -18.14 9.26
C LYS A 62 -4.96 -17.92 9.93
N ARG A 63 -3.93 -17.50 9.18
CA ARG A 63 -2.60 -17.17 9.70
C ARG A 63 -2.68 -16.08 10.78
N GLU A 64 -1.92 -16.26 11.86
CA GLU A 64 -1.90 -15.33 13.00
C GLU A 64 -1.18 -14.03 12.65
N VAL A 65 0.06 -14.16 12.16
CA VAL A 65 0.88 -13.05 11.72
C VAL A 65 0.72 -12.88 10.22
N ILE A 66 0.26 -11.71 9.80
CA ILE A 66 0.12 -11.30 8.39
C ILE A 66 0.56 -9.83 8.25
N GLY A 67 0.92 -9.42 7.05
CA GLY A 67 1.19 -8.02 6.71
C GLY A 67 2.62 -7.56 7.01
N VAL A 68 3.48 -8.44 7.53
CA VAL A 68 4.90 -8.13 7.76
C VAL A 68 5.61 -7.69 6.47
N PRO A 69 5.42 -8.34 5.31
CA PRO A 69 6.07 -7.90 4.07
C PRO A 69 5.67 -6.50 3.62
N LEU A 70 4.48 -6.00 4.01
CA LEU A 70 4.03 -4.65 3.63
C LEU A 70 4.82 -3.52 4.31
N LEU A 71 5.63 -3.83 5.33
CA LEU A 71 6.53 -2.85 5.94
C LEU A 71 7.55 -2.28 4.94
N ILE A 72 7.95 -3.08 3.94
CA ILE A 72 8.88 -2.64 2.89
C ILE A 72 8.21 -1.59 1.98
N PRO A 73 7.05 -1.86 1.33
CA PRO A 73 6.31 -0.84 0.60
C PRO A 73 5.96 0.38 1.45
N LEU A 74 5.66 0.21 2.74
CA LEU A 74 5.38 1.34 3.63
C LEU A 74 6.59 2.27 3.72
N ALA A 75 7.79 1.72 3.89
CA ALA A 75 9.02 2.50 3.92
C ALA A 75 9.29 3.23 2.59
N PHE A 76 9.02 2.58 1.46
CA PHE A 76 9.14 3.22 0.15
C PHE A 76 8.16 4.37 -0.04
N TRP A 77 6.90 4.19 0.34
CA TRP A 77 5.92 5.27 0.34
C TRP A 77 6.30 6.41 1.27
N LEU A 78 6.89 6.11 2.43
CA LEU A 78 7.38 7.13 3.37
C LEU A 78 8.48 7.98 2.73
N LEU A 79 9.48 7.34 2.09
CA LEU A 79 10.55 8.05 1.40
C LEU A 79 9.99 8.93 0.27
N SER A 80 9.14 8.38 -0.58
CA SER A 80 8.49 9.15 -1.67
C SER A 80 7.63 10.30 -1.14
N MET A 81 6.91 10.11 -0.04
CA MET A 81 6.11 11.16 0.60
C MET A 81 7.01 12.28 1.14
N VAL A 82 8.09 11.94 1.84
CA VAL A 82 9.04 12.93 2.38
C VAL A 82 9.68 13.74 1.26
N ASP A 83 10.14 13.07 0.19
CA ASP A 83 10.74 13.75 -0.95
C ASP A 83 9.72 14.64 -1.68
N ALA A 84 8.50 14.14 -1.91
CA ALA A 84 7.45 14.91 -2.56
C ALA A 84 7.02 16.14 -1.75
N ILE A 85 6.94 16.03 -0.42
CA ILE A 85 6.64 17.18 0.45
C ILE A 85 7.80 18.18 0.46
N LYS A 86 9.04 17.70 0.57
CA LYS A 86 10.23 18.54 0.68
C LYS A 86 10.48 19.36 -0.57
N TYR A 87 10.40 18.74 -1.74
CA TYR A 87 10.73 19.40 -2.99
C TYR A 87 9.50 19.93 -3.76
N ASN A 88 8.31 19.38 -3.47
CA ASN A 88 7.01 19.81 -4.00
C ASN A 88 6.97 20.07 -5.52
N TYR A 89 7.69 19.24 -6.29
CA TYR A 89 7.80 19.40 -7.74
C TYR A 89 6.47 19.21 -8.47
N GLN A 90 5.62 18.29 -8.01
CA GLN A 90 4.35 17.95 -8.65
C GLN A 90 3.28 17.66 -7.61
N ILE A 91 2.21 18.46 -7.60
CA ILE A 91 1.13 18.36 -6.60
C ILE A 91 0.44 16.98 -6.60
N TYR A 92 0.26 16.37 -7.77
CA TYR A 92 -0.34 15.04 -7.88
C TYR A 92 0.57 13.97 -7.29
N ASN A 93 1.89 14.04 -7.49
CA ASN A 93 2.82 13.10 -6.88
C ASN A 93 2.76 13.19 -5.35
N THR A 94 2.72 14.41 -4.80
CA THR A 94 2.59 14.64 -3.35
C THR A 94 1.32 14.00 -2.80
N ILE A 95 0.18 14.25 -3.44
CA ILE A 95 -1.11 13.68 -3.01
C ILE A 95 -1.10 12.15 -3.10
N ILE A 96 -0.64 11.58 -4.22
CA ILE A 96 -0.58 10.12 -4.39
C ILE A 96 0.34 9.49 -3.35
N SER A 97 1.52 10.08 -3.09
CA SER A 97 2.49 9.55 -2.13
C SER A 97 1.95 9.54 -0.70
N ILE A 98 1.25 10.60 -0.28
CA ILE A 98 0.57 10.65 1.03
C ILE A 98 -0.50 9.56 1.12
N ILE A 99 -1.32 9.38 0.08
CA ILE A 99 -2.37 8.37 0.05
C ILE A 99 -1.76 6.95 0.04
N GLY A 100 -0.70 6.72 -0.72
CA GLY A 100 0.01 5.45 -0.76
C GLY A 100 0.58 5.05 0.60
N PHE A 101 1.20 6.00 1.30
CA PHE A 101 1.67 5.80 2.67
C PHE A 101 0.51 5.50 3.63
N THR A 102 -0.56 6.31 3.57
CA THR A 102 -1.71 6.17 4.47
C THR A 102 -2.44 4.85 4.28
N ILE A 103 -2.68 4.42 3.03
CA ILE A 103 -3.35 3.15 2.72
C ILE A 103 -2.48 1.95 3.13
N THR A 104 -1.19 1.98 2.83
CA THR A 104 -0.29 0.89 3.23
C THR A 104 -0.19 0.79 4.76
N GLY A 105 -0.12 1.95 5.43
CA GLY A 105 -0.16 2.03 6.89
C GLY A 105 -1.47 1.49 7.47
N TYR A 106 -2.61 1.82 6.85
CA TYR A 106 -3.92 1.26 7.20
C TYR A 106 -3.94 -0.28 7.10
N CYS A 107 -3.40 -0.86 6.03
CA CYS A 107 -3.30 -2.31 5.84
C CYS A 107 -2.47 -2.98 6.96
N ILE A 108 -1.34 -2.39 7.33
CA ILE A 108 -0.51 -2.87 8.43
C ILE A 108 -1.24 -2.72 9.77
N GLY A 109 -1.89 -1.58 10.01
CA GLY A 109 -2.70 -1.34 11.20
C GLY A 109 -3.82 -2.36 11.36
N LEU A 110 -4.52 -2.72 10.28
CA LEU A 110 -5.51 -3.79 10.27
C LEU A 110 -4.91 -5.15 10.68
N SER A 111 -3.71 -5.44 10.20
CA SER A 111 -3.00 -6.70 10.50
C SER A 111 -2.61 -6.77 11.98
N ILE A 112 -2.08 -5.68 12.53
CA ILE A 112 -1.74 -5.55 13.95
C ILE A 112 -3.00 -5.65 14.82
N HIS A 113 -4.06 -4.94 14.48
CA HIS A 113 -5.32 -4.97 15.23
C HIS A 113 -5.91 -6.38 15.28
N ARG A 114 -5.88 -7.12 14.16
CA ARG A 114 -6.31 -8.52 14.11
C ARG A 114 -5.43 -9.44 14.97
N LEU A 115 -4.12 -9.23 14.98
CA LEU A 115 -3.20 -10.02 15.80
C LEU A 115 -3.51 -9.83 17.29
N LEU A 116 -3.68 -8.58 17.73
CA LEU A 116 -4.00 -8.25 19.12
C LEU A 116 -5.36 -8.83 19.55
N THR A 117 -6.40 -8.70 18.74
CA THR A 117 -7.74 -9.22 19.06
C THR A 117 -7.77 -10.74 19.17
N LYS A 118 -7.06 -11.46 18.28
CA LYS A 118 -6.94 -12.93 18.39
C LYS A 118 -6.20 -13.38 19.65
N LYS A 119 -5.17 -12.64 20.06
CA LYS A 119 -4.38 -12.97 21.27
C LYS A 119 -5.19 -12.84 22.57
N HIS A 120 -6.26 -12.05 22.57
CA HIS A 120 -7.15 -11.90 23.74
C HIS A 120 -8.26 -12.95 23.81
N THR A 121 -8.47 -13.75 22.75
CA THR A 121 -9.54 -14.77 22.67
C THR A 121 -9.05 -16.20 22.93
N VAL A 122 -7.74 -16.39 23.15
CA VAL A 122 -7.09 -17.67 23.48
C VAL A 122 -6.65 -17.61 24.93
#